data_AF-A0A7C1G4F8-F1
#
_entry.id   AF-A0A7C1G4F8-F1
#
_cell.length_a   1.000
_cell.length_b   1.000
_cell.length_c   1.000
_cell.angle_alpha   90.00
_cell.angle_beta   90.00
_cell.angle_gamma   90.00
#
_symmetry.space_group_name_H-M   'P 1'
#
loop_
_entity.id
_entity.type
_entity.pdbx_description
1 polymer ?
#
loop_
_entity_poly.entity_id
_entity_poly.type
_entity_poly.pdbx_seq_one_letter_code
_entity_poly.pdbx_strand_id
1 'polypeptide(L)' 'SFLDKGIIDSTGVLELVEWLEDEFGVPVEDEELLPENLDSVNQLAAFIARKKKYISSGEGK' A
#
# COMPACT_ATOMS: atom_id res chain seq x y z
N SER A 1 0.82 -13.85 7.14
CA SER A 1 0.53 -12.46 6.75
C SER A 1 -0.99 -12.23 6.72
N PHE A 2 -1.55 -11.17 6.13
CA PHE A 2 -3.00 -11.01 6.00
C PHE A 2 -3.62 -12.07 5.09
N LEU A 3 -2.98 -12.34 3.95
CA LEU A 3 -3.38 -13.38 2.99
C LEU A 3 -3.29 -14.77 3.62
N ASP A 4 -2.18 -15.11 4.28
CA ASP A 4 -2.05 -16.44 4.93
C ASP A 4 -3.08 -16.68 6.03
N LYS A 5 -3.51 -15.61 6.70
CA LYS A 5 -4.50 -15.66 7.79
C LYS A 5 -5.94 -15.60 7.27
N GLY A 6 -6.14 -15.42 5.96
CA GLY A 6 -7.46 -15.21 5.36
C GLY A 6 -8.16 -13.95 5.86
N ILE A 7 -7.40 -12.93 6.27
CA ILE A 7 -7.95 -11.63 6.72
C ILE A 7 -8.39 -10.82 5.51
N ILE A 8 -7.61 -10.86 4.43
CA ILE A 8 -7.93 -10.31 3.12
C ILE A 8 -7.75 -11.40 2.07
N ASP A 9 -8.51 -11.31 0.98
CA ASP A 9 -8.32 -12.12 -0.22
C ASP A 9 -7.64 -11.30 -1.33
N SER A 10 -7.48 -11.90 -2.52
CA SER A 10 -6.88 -11.22 -3.67
C SER A 10 -7.65 -9.98 -4.14
N THR A 11 -8.95 -9.90 -3.86
CA THR A 11 -9.81 -8.77 -4.23
C THR A 11 -9.77 -7.67 -3.17
N GLY A 12 -9.71 -8.04 -1.88
CA GLY A 12 -9.56 -7.10 -0.77
C GLY A 12 -8.25 -6.31 -0.81
N VAL A 13 -7.22 -6.80 -1.51
CA VAL A 13 -6.00 -6.02 -1.78
C VAL A 13 -6.31 -4.79 -2.64
N LEU A 14 -7.24 -4.88 -3.60
CA LEU A 14 -7.63 -3.74 -4.45
C LEU A 14 -8.40 -2.69 -3.65
N GLU A 15 -9.31 -3.11 -2.77
CA GLU A 15 -10.04 -2.20 -1.86
C GLU A 15 -9.08 -1.51 -0.88
N LEU A 16 -8.09 -2.25 -0.38
CA LEU A 16 -7.04 -1.69 0.47
C LEU A 16 -6.21 -0.64 -0.26
N VAL A 17 -5.94 -0.84 -1.54
CA VAL A 17 -5.21 0.10 -2.39
C VAL A 17 -6.03 1.37 -2.59
N GLU A 18 -7.30 1.25 -2.99
CA GLU A 18 -8.20 2.40 -3.14
C GLU A 18 -8.27 3.20 -1.83
N TRP A 19 -8.37 2.52 -0.69
CA TRP A 19 -8.33 3.14 0.63
C TRP A 19 -7.01 3.88 0.93
N LEU A 20 -5.86 3.34 0.52
CA LEU A 20 -4.57 4.00 0.70
C LEU A 20 -4.47 5.29 -0.11
N GLU A 21 -5.01 5.29 -1.33
CA GLU A 21 -5.04 6.45 -2.20
C GLU A 21 -5.96 7.53 -1.61
N ASP A 22 -7.16 7.16 -1.18
CA ASP A 22 -8.15 8.08 -0.64
C ASP A 22 -7.76 8.67 0.72
N GLU A 23 -7.33 7.84 1.68
CA GLU A 23 -7.03 8.31 3.05
C GLU A 23 -5.67 8.98 3.16
N PHE A 24 -4.68 8.53 2.39
CA PHE A 24 -3.29 9.01 2.54
C PHE A 24 -2.79 9.83 1.37
N GLY A 25 -3.51 9.87 0.24
CA GLY A 25 -3.04 10.52 -0.99
C GLY A 25 -1.81 9.84 -1.58
N VAL A 26 -1.66 8.53 -1.35
CA VAL A 26 -0.51 7.74 -1.76
C VAL A 26 -0.92 6.81 -2.90
N PRO A 27 -0.65 7.17 -4.17
CA PRO A 27 -0.94 6.30 -5.31
C PRO A 27 -0.10 5.03 -5.25
N VAL A 28 -0.74 3.89 -5.50
CA VAL A 28 -0.09 2.57 -5.52
C VAL A 28 -0.04 2.07 -6.96
N GLU A 29 1.16 1.85 -7.47
CA GLU A 29 1.36 1.34 -8.83
C GLU A 29 1.21 -0.20 -8.86
N ASP A 30 0.93 -0.76 -10.05
CA ASP A 30 0.75 -2.20 -10.23
C ASP A 30 1.97 -3.02 -9.76
N GLU A 31 3.17 -2.47 -9.95
CA GLU A 31 4.43 -3.07 -9.48
C GLU A 31 4.58 -3.04 -7.94
N GLU A 32 3.81 -2.21 -7.26
CA GLU A 32 3.83 -2.06 -5.80
C GLU A 32 2.78 -2.94 -5.11
N LEU A 33 1.86 -3.55 -5.87
CA LEU A 33 0.84 -4.53 -5.44
C LEU A 33 1.45 -5.89 -5.08
N LEU A 34 2.51 -5.87 -4.30
CA LEU A 34 3.21 -7.05 -3.84
C LEU A 34 2.84 -7.35 -2.39
N PRO A 35 2.73 -8.64 -2.01
CA PRO A 35 2.49 -9.03 -0.63
C PRO A 35 3.50 -8.41 0.34
N GLU A 36 4.76 -8.24 -0.06
CA GLU A 36 5.79 -7.61 0.78
C GLU A 36 5.51 -6.15 1.20
N ASN A 37 4.62 -5.45 0.50
CA ASN A 37 4.20 -4.09 0.81
C ASN A 37 2.87 -4.02 1.59
N LEU A 38 1.95 -4.95 1.32
CA LEU A 38 0.54 -4.82 1.71
C LEU A 38 0.06 -5.90 2.70
N ASP A 39 0.84 -6.95 2.93
CA ASP A 39 0.39 -8.17 3.59
C ASP A 39 0.56 -8.14 5.14
N SER A 40 0.82 -6.94 5.68
CA SER A 40 0.69 -6.64 7.11
C SER A 40 0.56 -5.13 7.39
N VAL A 41 0.00 -4.76 8.55
CA VAL A 41 -0.07 -3.36 9.02
C VAL A 41 1.30 -2.69 9.04
N ASN A 42 2.35 -3.41 9.46
CA ASN A 42 3.70 -2.84 9.55
C ASN A 42 4.28 -2.53 8.16
N GLN A 43 4.03 -3.39 7.18
CA GLN A 43 4.47 -3.18 5.79
C GLN A 43 3.72 -2.00 5.17
N LEU A 44 2.40 -1.93 5.36
CA LEU A 44 1.56 -0.80 4.96
C LEU A 44 2.07 0.53 5.53
N ALA A 45 2.29 0.58 6.85
CA ALA A 45 2.79 1.79 7.51
C ALA A 45 4.16 2.22 6.94
N ALA A 46 5.06 1.26 6.72
CA ALA A 46 6.37 1.53 6.14
C ALA A 46 6.28 1.95 4.65
N PHE A 47 5.34 1.38 3.89
CA PHE A 47 5.06 1.75 2.50
C PHE A 47 4.55 3.19 2.41
N ILE A 48 3.51 3.54 3.17
CA ILE A 48 2.95 4.91 3.23
C ILE A 48 4.03 5.94 3.60
N ALA A 49 4.84 5.65 4.63
CA ALA A 49 5.89 6.57 5.07
C ALA A 49 6.94 6.82 3.96
N ARG A 50 7.32 5.76 3.23
CA ARG A 50 8.28 5.86 2.11
C ARG A 50 7.69 6.64 0.94
N LYS A 51 6.46 6.36 0.53
CA LYS A 51 5.76 7.08 -0.54
C LYS A 51 5.57 8.56 -0.22
N LYS A 52 5.10 8.88 0.99
CA LYS A 52 4.94 10.30 1.40
C LYS A 52 6.27 11.06 1.34
N LYS A 53 7.36 10.43 1.73
CA LYS A 53 8.70 11.02 1.60
C LYS A 53 9.06 11.25 0.13
N TYR A 54 8.88 10.24 -0.72
CA TYR A 54 9.16 10.34 -2.16
C TYR A 54 8.37 11.46 -2.85
N ILE A 55 7.06 11.55 -2.57
CA ILE A 55 6.18 12.60 -3.09
C ILE A 55 6.63 13.98 -2.59
N SER A 56 6.98 14.10 -1.29
CA SER A 56 7.46 15.38 -0.73
C SER A 56 8.81 15.84 -1.28
N SER A 57 9.64 14.91 -1.77
CA SER A 57 10.94 15.21 -2.38
C SER A 57 10.82 15.72 -3.83
N GLY A 58 9.63 15.70 -4.44
CA GLY A 58 9.40 16.16 -5.81
C GLY A 58 9.80 15.16 -6.90
N GLU A 59 10.20 13.94 -6.54
CA GLU A 59 10.56 12.86 -7.48
C GLU A 59 9.33 12.07 -7.98
N GLY A 60 8.17 12.26 -7.35
CA GLY A 60 6.91 11.58 -7.69
C GLY A 60 6.04 12.26 -8.73
N LYS A 61 6.61 12.97 -9.71
CA LYS A 61 5.90 13.54 -10.86
C LYS A 61 6.52 13.13 -12.18
#